data_AF-A0A8K0XLH0-F1
#
_entry.id   AF-A0A8K0XLH0-F1
#
_cell.length_a   1.000
_cell.length_b   1.000
_cell.length_c   1.000
_cell.angle_alpha   90.00
_cell.angle_beta   90.00
_cell.angle_gamma   90.00
#
_symmetry.space_group_name_H-M   'P 1'
#
loop_
_entity.id
_entity.type
_entity.pdbx_description
1 polymer ?
#
loop_
_entity_poly.entity_id
_entity_poly.type
_entity_poly.pdbx_seq_one_letter_code
_entity_poly.pdbx_strand_id
1 'polypeptide(L)'
;ADELRYICQRIGFQCLKETLFDDAGRHLFDGDMDPRTLISYFPEFCGSLFNPEDAVDMFAGVAEHLPEEDFIDDIIAANLVLNYSPHLSPNTRTALPAVELREILKLTAVDMLKQYLRKWRQKRKVVSGLKDERIVAIVETVLARLYSHFREKDELQSLLDGPNQIVLNELEPALIEAGQLNLLFKLYRQRGEEAKLIEALSRLATGEWVDAEIDDPLSQMFALLSEKRNRPLVQQWGIWLTNRDPERALKLLTSSTSNRRGAKAEDDQLVLKQIQETNPTAASQFLEHLVLSKRNNSASLHMQLAQTCIDQLLSCLSEEPISKLWRAKAASYGSGRSESPYFSYFASTTPDSASKHVRLKTMLFLQGSSLYDPHVIWERLKPHENVFALELAIVEGRCGNDRAALTTLVHGLKRISVYRGGLGTSRLPQPEEGLFRVNKGYLAMVSALNFGFGVEEWSIF
;
A
#
# COMPACT_ATOMS: atom_id res chain seq x y z
N ALA A 1 8.10 59.53 -0.34
CA ALA A 1 7.56 58.17 -0.62
C ALA A 1 6.80 57.66 0.59
N ASP A 2 7.38 57.72 1.80
CA ASP A 2 6.74 57.19 3.01
C ASP A 2 5.50 57.98 3.46
N GLU A 3 5.43 59.29 3.24
CA GLU A 3 4.22 60.09 3.52
C GLU A 3 3.03 59.63 2.67
N LEU A 4 3.25 59.37 1.38
CA LEU A 4 2.21 58.84 0.49
C LEU A 4 1.79 57.44 0.91
N ARG A 5 2.75 56.59 1.29
CA ARG A 5 2.44 55.27 1.84
C ARG A 5 1.57 55.39 3.09
N TYR A 6 1.99 56.19 4.07
CA TYR A 6 1.23 56.46 5.28
C TYR A 6 -0.21 56.91 4.99
N ILE A 7 -0.40 57.89 4.10
CA ILE A 7 -1.73 58.39 3.72
C ILE A 7 -2.57 57.28 3.05
N CYS A 8 -2.00 56.54 2.10
CA CYS A 8 -2.68 55.42 1.44
C CYS A 8 -3.09 54.33 2.45
N GLN A 9 -2.22 53.98 3.40
CA GLN A 9 -2.54 53.02 4.45
C GLN A 9 -3.68 53.52 5.35
N ARG A 10 -3.63 54.78 5.77
CA ARG A 10 -4.69 55.45 6.55
C ARG A 10 -6.04 55.44 5.85
N ILE A 11 -6.06 55.80 4.57
CA ILE A 11 -7.28 55.79 3.75
C ILE A 11 -7.78 54.35 3.58
N GLY A 12 -6.88 53.40 3.31
CA GLY A 12 -7.22 51.99 3.15
C GLY A 12 -7.97 51.41 4.34
N PHE A 13 -7.48 51.64 5.57
CA PHE A 13 -8.17 51.19 6.78
C PHE A 13 -9.46 51.95 7.09
N GLN A 14 -9.56 53.23 6.70
CA GLN A 14 -10.81 53.98 6.80
C GLN A 14 -11.87 53.38 5.85
N CYS A 15 -11.51 53.12 4.59
CA CYS A 15 -12.38 52.44 3.64
C CYS A 15 -12.79 51.04 4.13
N LEU A 16 -11.90 50.32 4.81
CA LEU A 16 -12.19 49.02 5.40
C LEU A 16 -13.29 49.11 6.48
N LYS A 17 -13.20 50.09 7.39
CA LYS A 17 -14.23 50.40 8.42
C LYS A 17 -15.57 50.78 7.79
N GLU A 18 -15.51 51.48 6.65
CA GLU A 18 -16.69 51.90 5.90
C GLU A 18 -17.23 50.80 4.97
N THR A 19 -16.64 49.59 4.97
CA THR A 19 -17.01 48.45 4.09
C THR A 19 -16.85 48.73 2.58
N LEU A 20 -16.04 49.74 2.22
CA LEU A 20 -15.65 50.07 0.85
C LEU A 20 -14.45 49.21 0.41
N PHE A 21 -14.67 47.90 0.32
CA PHE A 21 -13.59 46.91 0.19
C PHE A 21 -12.73 47.08 -1.07
N ASP A 22 -13.33 47.43 -2.22
CA ASP A 22 -12.56 47.65 -3.45
C ASP A 22 -11.52 48.77 -3.30
N ASP A 23 -11.92 49.88 -2.67
CA ASP A 23 -11.05 51.02 -2.45
C ASP A 23 -10.06 50.77 -1.32
N ALA A 24 -10.50 50.07 -0.26
CA ALA A 24 -9.62 49.62 0.81
C ALA A 24 -8.46 48.79 0.25
N GLY A 25 -8.74 47.76 -0.55
CA GLY A 25 -7.69 46.92 -1.14
C GLY A 25 -6.73 47.68 -2.05
N ARG A 26 -7.24 48.62 -2.86
CA ARG A 26 -6.39 49.48 -3.72
C ARG A 26 -5.45 50.35 -2.89
N HIS A 27 -5.98 51.08 -1.92
CA HIS A 27 -5.20 52.00 -1.11
C HIS A 27 -4.20 51.29 -0.20
N LEU A 28 -4.55 50.14 0.38
CA LEU A 28 -3.61 49.33 1.15
C LEU A 28 -2.47 48.81 0.26
N PHE A 29 -2.76 48.46 -0.99
CA PHE A 29 -1.75 47.96 -1.94
C PHE A 29 -0.80 49.08 -2.37
N ASP A 30 -1.34 50.25 -2.72
CA ASP A 30 -0.55 51.44 -3.08
C ASP A 30 0.28 51.95 -1.88
N GLY A 31 -0.21 51.72 -0.66
CA GLY A 31 0.49 51.99 0.59
C GLY A 31 1.63 51.02 0.91
N ASP A 32 1.83 49.96 0.13
CA ASP A 32 2.79 48.88 0.43
C ASP A 32 2.59 48.31 1.84
N MET A 33 1.33 47.98 2.17
CA MET A 33 0.99 47.30 3.42
C MET A 33 1.56 45.87 3.48
N ASP A 34 1.95 45.46 4.68
CA ASP A 34 2.24 44.04 4.93
C ASP A 34 0.95 43.22 4.75
N PRO A 35 0.92 42.23 3.84
CA PRO A 35 -0.25 41.41 3.60
C PRO A 35 -0.72 40.66 4.85
N ARG A 36 0.17 40.39 5.82
CA ARG A 36 -0.18 39.69 7.08
C ARG A 36 -1.24 40.44 7.88
N THR A 37 -1.21 41.77 7.88
CA THR A 37 -2.21 42.60 8.56
C THR A 37 -3.59 42.48 7.94
N LEU A 38 -3.68 42.42 6.61
CA LEU A 38 -4.98 42.25 5.96
C LEU A 38 -5.49 40.82 6.12
N ILE A 39 -4.60 39.83 6.01
CA ILE A 39 -4.91 38.41 6.18
C ILE A 39 -5.43 38.11 7.60
N SER A 40 -4.92 38.76 8.64
CA SER A 40 -5.33 38.49 10.03
C SER A 40 -6.81 38.74 10.30
N TYR A 41 -7.48 39.59 9.52
CA TYR A 41 -8.94 39.81 9.60
C TYR A 41 -9.78 38.64 9.04
N PHE A 42 -9.14 37.63 8.43
CA PHE A 42 -9.78 36.47 7.81
C PHE A 42 -9.26 35.14 8.41
N PRO A 43 -9.52 34.86 9.70
CA PRO A 43 -8.95 33.72 10.42
C PRO A 43 -9.30 32.37 9.78
N GLU A 44 -10.44 32.26 9.09
CA GLU A 44 -10.88 31.05 8.38
C GLU A 44 -9.88 30.54 7.31
N PHE A 45 -9.01 31.42 6.79
CA PHE A 45 -7.98 31.06 5.80
C PHE A 45 -6.57 30.97 6.40
N CYS A 46 -6.41 31.22 7.70
CA CYS A 46 -5.10 31.39 8.31
C CYS A 46 -4.57 30.15 9.03
N GLY A 47 -5.45 29.37 9.68
CA GLY A 47 -5.03 28.21 10.47
C GLY A 47 -3.88 28.52 11.43
N SER A 48 -2.77 27.78 11.36
CA SER A 48 -1.56 27.99 12.18
C SER A 48 -0.44 28.76 11.48
N LEU A 49 -0.75 29.55 10.45
CA LEU A 49 0.24 30.30 9.66
C LEU A 49 0.95 31.42 10.44
N PHE A 50 0.32 31.96 11.49
CA PHE A 50 0.87 33.05 12.30
C PHE A 50 1.51 32.55 13.59
N ASN A 51 2.70 33.05 13.89
CA ASN A 51 3.38 32.85 15.15
C ASN A 51 3.23 34.09 16.06
N PRO A 52 3.28 33.93 17.39
CA PRO A 52 3.24 35.06 18.33
C PRO A 52 4.38 36.07 18.14
N GLU A 53 5.49 35.64 17.54
CA GLU A 53 6.68 36.45 17.27
C GLU A 53 6.63 37.18 15.91
N ASP A 54 5.57 36.96 15.10
CA ASP A 54 5.41 37.60 13.80
C ASP A 54 5.02 39.07 13.96
N ALA A 55 5.98 39.91 14.34
CA ALA A 55 5.79 41.35 14.40
C ALA A 55 5.61 41.92 12.98
N VAL A 56 4.66 42.84 12.85
CA VAL A 56 4.45 43.63 11.64
C VAL A 56 4.94 45.05 11.90
N ASP A 57 5.87 45.53 11.07
CA ASP A 57 6.32 46.91 11.11
C ASP A 57 5.27 47.82 10.47
N MET A 58 4.80 48.82 11.22
CA MET A 58 3.69 49.69 10.83
C MET A 58 3.92 51.09 11.40
N PHE A 59 3.52 52.12 10.65
CA PHE A 59 3.53 53.49 11.15
C PHE A 59 2.63 53.62 12.40
N ALA A 60 3.12 54.25 13.46
CA ALA A 60 2.37 54.41 14.71
C ALA A 60 0.97 55.03 14.50
N GLY A 61 0.86 56.07 13.65
CA GLY A 61 -0.43 56.68 13.34
C GLY A 61 -1.38 55.80 12.52
N VAL A 62 -0.88 54.76 11.84
CA VAL A 62 -1.72 53.73 11.20
C VAL A 62 -2.18 52.73 12.26
N ALA A 63 -1.28 52.29 13.15
CA ALA A 63 -1.60 51.36 14.24
C ALA A 63 -2.68 51.91 15.18
N GLU A 64 -2.62 53.21 15.51
CA GLU A 64 -3.64 53.91 16.32
C GLU A 64 -5.04 53.92 15.69
N HIS A 65 -5.15 53.70 14.38
CA HIS A 65 -6.39 53.85 13.62
C HIS A 65 -6.86 52.57 12.93
N LEU A 66 -6.27 51.42 13.29
CA LEU A 66 -6.77 50.12 12.87
C LEU A 66 -8.25 49.94 13.32
N PRO A 67 -9.03 49.10 12.62
CA PRO A 67 -10.29 48.57 13.15
C PRO A 67 -10.14 48.10 14.60
N GLU A 68 -11.13 48.43 15.43
CA GLU A 68 -11.19 47.94 16.82
C GLU A 68 -11.60 46.46 16.83
N GLU A 69 -12.31 46.04 15.80
CA GLU A 69 -12.78 44.69 15.58
C GLU A 69 -11.66 43.78 15.06
N ASP A 70 -11.61 42.55 15.56
CA ASP A 70 -10.58 41.58 15.20
C ASP A 70 -10.83 40.89 13.84
N PHE A 71 -12.09 40.85 13.38
CA PHE A 71 -12.51 40.07 12.22
C PHE A 71 -13.32 40.89 11.22
N ILE A 72 -13.22 40.54 9.93
CA ILE A 72 -13.96 41.22 8.86
C ILE A 72 -15.48 41.15 9.06
N ASP A 73 -15.96 40.03 9.60
CA ASP A 73 -17.38 39.82 9.90
C ASP A 73 -17.88 40.78 10.99
N ASP A 74 -17.02 41.15 11.94
CA ASP A 74 -17.33 42.09 13.01
C ASP A 74 -17.26 43.53 12.51
N ILE A 75 -16.31 43.87 11.64
CA ILE A 75 -16.26 45.19 10.96
C ILE A 75 -17.55 45.41 10.16
N ILE A 76 -17.98 44.40 9.39
CA ILE A 76 -19.25 44.45 8.65
C ILE A 76 -20.42 44.62 9.61
N ALA A 77 -20.47 43.85 10.69
CA ALA A 77 -21.55 43.93 11.67
C ALA A 77 -21.62 45.31 12.35
N ALA A 78 -20.48 45.86 12.76
CA ALA A 78 -20.37 47.19 13.36
C ALA A 78 -20.85 48.28 12.40
N ASN A 79 -20.43 48.22 11.14
CA ASN A 79 -20.87 49.15 10.10
C ASN A 79 -22.40 49.07 9.87
N LEU A 80 -22.95 47.86 9.80
CA LEU A 80 -24.39 47.67 9.61
C LEU A 80 -25.19 48.22 10.79
N VAL A 81 -24.72 48.01 12.02
CA VAL A 81 -25.34 48.57 13.23
C VAL A 81 -25.30 50.09 13.19
N LEU A 82 -24.16 50.68 12.85
CA LEU A 82 -23.97 52.13 12.80
C LEU A 82 -24.92 52.79 11.78
N ASN A 83 -25.10 52.19 10.61
CA ASN A 83 -25.83 52.80 9.49
C ASN A 83 -27.33 52.45 9.45
N TYR A 84 -27.73 51.30 10.01
CA TYR A 84 -29.09 50.78 9.83
C TYR A 84 -29.85 50.45 11.12
N SER A 85 -29.21 50.48 12.30
CA SER A 85 -29.91 50.33 13.59
C SER A 85 -30.59 51.64 14.01
N PRO A 86 -31.81 51.62 14.60
CA PRO A 86 -32.70 50.46 14.84
C PRO A 86 -33.71 50.23 13.70
N HIS A 87 -33.46 50.76 12.51
CA HIS A 87 -34.45 50.92 11.44
C HIS A 87 -34.74 49.64 10.65
N LEU A 88 -34.04 48.53 10.92
CA LEU A 88 -34.30 47.21 10.35
C LEU A 88 -35.02 46.29 11.34
N SER A 89 -36.20 45.79 10.97
CA SER A 89 -36.99 44.85 11.78
C SER A 89 -36.64 43.39 11.44
N PRO A 90 -36.63 42.47 12.43
CA PRO A 90 -36.83 42.69 13.86
C PRO A 90 -35.59 43.28 14.58
N ASN A 91 -34.39 43.14 13.99
CA ASN A 91 -33.18 43.88 14.34
C ASN A 91 -32.13 43.71 13.22
N THR A 92 -31.09 44.55 13.21
CA THR A 92 -30.01 44.51 12.20
C THR A 92 -29.24 43.19 12.13
N ARG A 93 -29.34 42.29 13.13
CA ARG A 93 -28.64 41.00 13.13
C ARG A 93 -29.43 39.88 12.45
N THR A 94 -30.76 39.94 12.50
CA THR A 94 -31.64 38.86 12.01
C THR A 94 -32.60 39.30 10.92
N ALA A 95 -32.68 40.61 10.63
CA ALA A 95 -33.43 41.12 9.49
C ALA A 95 -32.87 40.51 8.19
N LEU A 96 -33.73 39.88 7.39
CA LEU A 96 -33.33 39.22 6.15
C LEU A 96 -32.50 40.13 5.22
N PRO A 97 -32.87 41.42 4.99
CA PRO A 97 -32.05 42.31 4.16
C PRO A 97 -30.65 42.57 4.73
N ALA A 98 -30.51 42.60 6.06
CA ALA A 98 -29.21 42.78 6.71
C ALA A 98 -28.33 41.53 6.57
N VAL A 99 -28.94 40.34 6.64
CA VAL A 99 -28.25 39.06 6.43
C VAL A 99 -27.77 38.96 4.99
N GLU A 100 -28.63 39.24 4.00
CA GLU A 100 -28.25 39.24 2.59
C GLU A 100 -27.14 40.25 2.28
N LEU A 101 -27.26 41.48 2.80
CA LEU A 101 -26.24 42.50 2.63
C LEU A 101 -24.92 42.08 3.28
N ARG A 102 -24.95 41.47 4.47
CA ARG A 102 -23.76 40.96 5.15
C ARG A 102 -23.05 39.90 4.30
N GLU A 103 -23.78 38.96 3.71
CA GLU A 103 -23.19 37.94 2.82
C GLU A 103 -22.54 38.57 1.57
N ILE A 104 -23.19 39.56 0.96
CA ILE A 104 -22.62 40.30 -0.19
C ILE A 104 -21.35 41.06 0.21
N LEU A 105 -21.38 41.74 1.37
CA LEU A 105 -20.23 42.44 1.92
C LEU A 105 -19.09 41.46 2.25
N LYS A 106 -19.41 40.27 2.76
CA LYS A 106 -18.40 39.23 3.00
C LYS A 106 -17.76 38.74 1.70
N LEU A 107 -18.55 38.46 0.66
CA LEU A 107 -18.04 38.06 -0.65
C LEU A 107 -17.15 39.13 -1.28
N THR A 108 -17.54 40.41 -1.20
CA THR A 108 -16.74 41.53 -1.72
C THR A 108 -15.45 41.72 -0.91
N ALA A 109 -15.48 41.55 0.41
CA ALA A 109 -14.29 41.60 1.24
C ALA A 109 -13.29 40.48 0.89
N VAL A 110 -13.80 39.27 0.63
CA VAL A 110 -12.96 38.14 0.23
C VAL A 110 -12.41 38.32 -1.19
N ASP A 111 -13.19 38.88 -2.12
CA ASP A 111 -12.68 39.20 -3.46
C ASP A 111 -11.60 40.29 -3.42
N MET A 112 -11.77 41.33 -2.58
CA MET A 112 -10.73 42.31 -2.28
C MET A 112 -9.45 41.61 -1.81
N LEU A 113 -9.53 40.73 -0.80
CA LEU A 113 -8.35 40.01 -0.28
C LEU A 113 -7.68 39.21 -1.40
N LYS A 114 -8.45 38.47 -2.19
CA LYS A 114 -7.95 37.66 -3.32
C LYS A 114 -7.22 38.54 -4.34
N GLN A 115 -7.82 39.65 -4.77
CA GLN A 115 -7.22 40.59 -5.72
C GLN A 115 -5.94 41.24 -5.15
N TYR A 116 -5.98 41.65 -3.89
CA TYR A 116 -4.85 42.23 -3.18
C TYR A 116 -3.65 41.28 -3.18
N LEU A 117 -3.85 40.03 -2.74
CA LEU A 117 -2.80 39.03 -2.66
C LEU A 117 -2.27 38.62 -4.04
N ARG A 118 -3.14 38.51 -5.07
CA ARG A 118 -2.73 38.28 -6.47
C ARG A 118 -1.79 39.39 -6.97
N LYS A 119 -2.18 40.66 -6.77
CA LYS A 119 -1.37 41.83 -7.16
C LYS A 119 -0.05 41.88 -6.39
N TRP A 120 -0.08 41.61 -5.08
CA TRP A 120 1.10 41.57 -4.23
C TRP A 120 2.11 40.53 -4.73
N ARG A 121 1.64 39.32 -5.02
CA ARG A 121 2.47 38.24 -5.60
C ARG A 121 3.08 38.65 -6.93
N GLN A 122 2.31 39.31 -7.80
CA GLN A 122 2.79 39.75 -9.11
C GLN A 122 3.83 40.88 -9.00
N LYS A 123 3.61 41.87 -8.13
CA LYS A 123 4.57 42.96 -7.86
C LYS A 123 5.91 42.41 -7.37
N ARG A 124 5.89 41.42 -6.48
CA ARG A 124 7.09 40.75 -5.94
C ARG A 124 7.90 40.01 -7.01
N LYS A 125 7.27 39.38 -8.00
CA LYS A 125 7.99 38.71 -9.10
C LYS A 125 8.85 39.68 -9.93
N VAL A 126 8.41 40.92 -10.06
CA VAL A 126 9.11 41.98 -10.81
C VAL A 126 10.23 42.61 -9.98
N VAL A 127 9.98 42.81 -8.68
CA VAL A 127 10.92 43.41 -7.74
C VAL A 127 11.73 42.29 -7.05
N SER A 128 12.63 41.65 -7.80
CA SER A 128 13.53 40.62 -7.27
C SER A 128 14.46 41.23 -6.19
N GLY A 129 14.35 40.79 -4.93
CA GLY A 129 15.29 41.21 -3.89
C GLY A 129 14.89 41.13 -2.41
N LEU A 130 13.65 40.76 -2.05
CA LEU A 130 13.23 40.72 -0.64
C LEU A 130 13.35 39.31 -0.02
N LYS A 131 13.96 39.25 1.17
CA LYS A 131 14.29 38.05 1.96
C LYS A 131 13.09 37.42 2.71
N ASP A 132 11.86 37.84 2.41
CA ASP A 132 10.68 37.48 3.23
C ASP A 132 10.01 36.18 2.74
N GLU A 133 10.76 35.09 2.66
CA GLU A 133 10.24 33.77 2.28
C GLU A 133 9.02 33.38 3.13
N ARG A 134 9.03 33.74 4.42
CA ARG A 134 7.88 33.51 5.31
C ARG A 134 6.61 34.22 4.86
N ILE A 135 6.70 35.50 4.47
CA ILE A 135 5.52 36.27 4.02
C ILE A 135 5.01 35.69 2.70
N VAL A 136 5.91 35.29 1.80
CA VAL A 136 5.54 34.62 0.55
C VAL A 136 4.79 33.31 0.82
N ALA A 137 5.30 32.47 1.73
CA ALA A 137 4.65 31.23 2.12
C ALA A 137 3.23 31.47 2.67
N ILE A 138 3.04 32.47 3.54
CA ILE A 138 1.73 32.83 4.09
C ILE A 138 0.79 33.27 2.96
N VAL A 139 1.21 34.21 2.12
CA VAL A 139 0.39 34.74 1.01
C VAL A 139 0.00 33.65 0.03
N GLU A 140 0.93 32.79 -0.38
CA GLU A 140 0.64 31.71 -1.32
C GLU A 140 -0.25 30.62 -0.71
N THR A 141 -0.09 30.33 0.58
CA THR A 141 -0.96 29.36 1.28
C THR A 141 -2.39 29.89 1.44
N VAL A 142 -2.55 31.15 1.82
CA VAL A 142 -3.87 31.80 1.94
C VAL A 142 -4.55 31.90 0.57
N LEU A 143 -3.82 32.29 -0.48
CA LEU A 143 -4.33 32.28 -1.85
C LEU A 143 -4.79 30.88 -2.29
N ALA A 144 -4.01 29.85 -1.99
CA ALA A 144 -4.38 28.47 -2.33
C ALA A 144 -5.65 28.01 -1.57
N ARG A 145 -5.78 28.37 -0.28
CA ARG A 145 -6.98 28.09 0.52
C ARG A 145 -8.21 28.83 -0.02
N LEU A 146 -8.05 30.09 -0.42
CA LEU A 146 -9.12 30.84 -1.08
C LEU A 146 -9.57 30.15 -2.37
N TYR A 147 -8.67 29.79 -3.27
CA TYR A 147 -9.05 29.10 -4.51
C TYR A 147 -9.69 27.73 -4.26
N SER A 148 -9.23 27.00 -3.25
CA SER A 148 -9.84 25.73 -2.83
C SER A 148 -11.28 25.95 -2.35
N HIS A 149 -11.49 26.93 -1.48
CA HIS A 149 -12.80 27.25 -0.90
C HIS A 149 -13.82 27.67 -1.96
N PHE A 150 -13.43 28.55 -2.89
CA PHE A 150 -14.29 29.02 -3.99
C PHE A 150 -14.30 28.09 -5.21
N ARG A 151 -13.65 26.92 -5.12
CA ARG A 151 -13.55 25.92 -6.20
C ARG A 151 -12.98 26.46 -7.53
N GLU A 152 -12.10 27.45 -7.46
CA GLU A 152 -11.37 28.01 -8.60
C GLU A 152 -10.22 27.07 -9.01
N LYS A 153 -10.55 25.90 -9.58
CA LYS A 153 -9.59 24.82 -9.91
C LYS A 153 -8.44 25.28 -10.81
N ASP A 154 -8.73 26.06 -11.85
CA ASP A 154 -7.73 26.50 -12.85
C ASP A 154 -6.68 27.44 -12.23
N GLU A 155 -7.14 28.38 -11.41
CA GLU A 155 -6.28 29.33 -10.70
C GLU A 155 -5.41 28.62 -9.67
N LEU A 156 -5.99 27.69 -8.91
CA LEU A 156 -5.24 26.84 -7.99
C LEU A 156 -4.20 26.00 -8.72
N GLN A 157 -4.58 25.32 -9.81
CA GLN A 157 -3.65 24.52 -10.60
C GLN A 157 -2.49 25.37 -11.13
N SER A 158 -2.77 26.57 -11.65
CA SER A 158 -1.74 27.50 -12.13
C SER A 158 -0.77 27.93 -11.01
N LEU A 159 -1.28 28.08 -9.78
CA LEU A 159 -0.48 28.42 -8.60
C LEU A 159 0.44 27.26 -8.22
N LEU A 160 -0.08 26.02 -8.26
CA LEU A 160 0.65 24.79 -7.91
C LEU A 160 1.67 24.36 -8.97
N ASP A 161 1.45 24.72 -10.24
CA ASP A 161 2.39 24.43 -11.34
C ASP A 161 3.63 25.33 -11.33
N GLY A 162 3.53 26.51 -10.75
CA GLY A 162 4.68 27.40 -10.53
C GLY A 162 5.50 27.05 -9.29
N PRO A 163 6.71 27.64 -9.15
CA PRO A 163 7.45 27.57 -7.89
C PRO A 163 6.60 28.21 -6.78
N ASN A 164 6.33 27.44 -5.73
CA ASN A 164 5.47 27.86 -4.63
C ASN A 164 6.07 27.47 -3.27
N GLN A 165 5.81 28.27 -2.26
CA GLN A 165 6.22 28.07 -0.87
C GLN A 165 5.03 27.72 0.04
N ILE A 166 4.00 27.10 -0.54
CA ILE A 166 2.77 26.73 0.15
C ILE A 166 3.06 25.75 1.29
N VAL A 167 2.46 26.03 2.45
CA VAL A 167 2.50 25.18 3.63
C VAL A 167 1.48 24.06 3.47
N LEU A 168 1.95 22.83 3.19
CA LEU A 168 1.08 21.68 2.90
C LEU A 168 0.09 21.37 4.02
N ASN A 169 0.52 21.41 5.28
CA ASN A 169 -0.32 21.05 6.42
C ASN A 169 -1.57 21.94 6.55
N GLU A 170 -1.51 23.17 6.03
CA GLU A 170 -2.62 24.12 6.06
C GLU A 170 -3.55 23.99 4.84
N LEU A 171 -3.01 23.57 3.70
CA LEU A 171 -3.79 23.41 2.46
C LEU A 171 -4.45 22.03 2.36
N GLU A 172 -3.81 20.99 2.89
CA GLU A 172 -4.27 19.60 2.90
C GLU A 172 -5.74 19.45 3.37
N PRO A 173 -6.16 19.96 4.55
CA PRO A 173 -7.54 19.84 4.99
C PRO A 173 -8.52 20.56 4.05
N ALA A 174 -8.15 21.74 3.55
CA ALA A 174 -8.99 22.52 2.65
C ALA A 174 -9.25 21.81 1.31
N LEU A 175 -8.25 21.07 0.79
CA LEU A 175 -8.40 20.29 -0.44
C LEU A 175 -9.27 19.05 -0.24
N ILE A 176 -9.18 18.41 0.93
CA ILE A 176 -10.00 17.25 1.29
C ILE A 176 -11.47 17.68 1.43
N GLU A 177 -11.73 18.77 2.16
CA GLU A 177 -13.08 19.33 2.31
C GLU A 177 -13.69 19.77 0.98
N ALA A 178 -12.87 20.33 0.08
CA ALA A 178 -13.30 20.74 -1.26
C ALA A 178 -13.47 19.56 -2.23
N GLY A 179 -13.05 18.34 -1.86
CA GLY A 179 -13.08 17.15 -2.73
C GLY A 179 -12.13 17.25 -3.93
N GLN A 180 -11.02 18.00 -3.80
CA GLN A 180 -10.05 18.24 -4.89
C GLN A 180 -8.81 17.34 -4.76
N LEU A 181 -9.01 16.02 -4.72
CA LEU A 181 -7.94 15.07 -4.37
C LEU A 181 -6.86 14.94 -5.44
N ASN A 182 -7.19 15.16 -6.72
CA ASN A 182 -6.20 15.20 -7.81
C ASN A 182 -5.12 16.26 -7.61
N LEU A 183 -5.50 17.45 -7.13
CA LEU A 183 -4.56 18.52 -6.83
C LEU A 183 -3.70 18.17 -5.60
N LEU A 184 -4.31 17.54 -4.60
CA LEU A 184 -3.59 17.03 -3.44
C LEU A 184 -2.55 15.96 -3.83
N PHE A 185 -2.89 15.04 -4.73
CA PHE A 185 -1.97 13.99 -5.18
C PHE A 185 -0.80 14.55 -5.97
N LYS A 186 -1.07 15.55 -6.82
CA LYS A 186 -0.03 16.29 -7.53
C LYS A 186 0.90 17.00 -6.55
N LEU A 187 0.36 17.62 -5.51
CA LEU A 187 1.15 18.25 -4.45
C LEU A 187 2.04 17.26 -3.69
N TYR A 188 1.51 16.12 -3.27
CA TYR A 188 2.31 15.08 -2.61
C TYR A 188 3.44 14.58 -3.50
N ARG A 189 3.17 14.36 -4.81
CA ARG A 189 4.21 13.96 -5.78
C ARG A 189 5.29 15.02 -5.94
N GLN A 190 4.91 16.29 -6.07
CA GLN A 190 5.86 17.40 -6.19
C GLN A 190 6.74 17.58 -4.95
N ARG A 191 6.18 17.33 -3.76
CA ARG A 191 6.87 17.53 -2.47
C ARG A 191 7.60 16.28 -1.96
N GLY A 192 7.44 15.14 -2.64
CA GLY A 192 8.06 13.88 -2.24
C GLY A 192 7.41 13.21 -1.02
N GLU A 193 6.17 13.59 -0.68
CA GLU A 193 5.41 13.06 0.45
C GLU A 193 4.74 11.72 0.10
N GLU A 194 5.56 10.71 -0.19
CA GLU A 194 5.12 9.41 -0.69
C GLU A 194 4.25 8.65 0.32
N ALA A 195 4.56 8.76 1.62
CA ALA A 195 3.80 8.11 2.68
C ALA A 195 2.35 8.62 2.72
N LYS A 196 2.17 9.95 2.69
CA LYS A 196 0.85 10.59 2.65
C LYS A 196 0.09 10.27 1.38
N LEU A 197 0.78 10.20 0.23
CA LEU A 197 0.16 9.83 -1.04
C LEU A 197 -0.39 8.40 -1.03
N ILE A 198 0.37 7.44 -0.51
CA ILE A 198 -0.08 6.05 -0.44
C ILE A 198 -1.21 5.90 0.59
N GLU A 199 -1.13 6.61 1.72
CA GLU A 199 -2.22 6.66 2.69
C GLU A 199 -3.51 7.21 2.07
N ALA A 200 -3.41 8.32 1.35
CA ALA A 200 -4.54 8.92 0.66
C ALA A 200 -5.15 7.99 -0.42
N LEU A 201 -4.31 7.30 -1.20
CA LEU A 201 -4.76 6.27 -2.15
C LEU A 201 -5.43 5.09 -1.42
N SER A 202 -4.97 4.72 -0.23
CA SER A 202 -5.59 3.66 0.57
C SER A 202 -6.99 4.05 1.02
N ARG A 203 -7.23 5.32 1.38
CA ARG A 203 -8.54 5.85 1.77
C ARG A 203 -9.51 5.91 0.59
N LEU A 204 -9.02 6.19 -0.62
CA LEU A 204 -9.80 6.01 -1.85
C LEU A 204 -10.15 4.54 -2.08
N ALA A 205 -9.18 3.64 -1.91
CA ALA A 205 -9.39 2.21 -2.11
C ALA A 205 -10.28 1.54 -1.03
N THR A 206 -10.41 2.13 0.16
CA THR A 206 -11.39 1.71 1.19
C THR A 206 -12.78 2.30 0.96
N GLY A 207 -12.90 3.29 0.07
CA GLY A 207 -14.14 4.03 -0.16
C GLY A 207 -14.45 5.09 0.91
N GLU A 208 -13.49 5.42 1.78
CA GLU A 208 -13.60 6.55 2.72
C GLU A 208 -13.63 7.87 1.97
N TRP A 209 -12.87 7.95 0.88
CA TRP A 209 -12.86 9.06 -0.05
C TRP A 209 -13.48 8.61 -1.38
N VAL A 210 -14.26 9.49 -2.00
CA VAL A 210 -14.88 9.24 -3.30
C VAL A 210 -14.45 10.33 -4.25
N ASP A 211 -13.73 9.94 -5.30
CA ASP A 211 -13.36 10.82 -6.40
C ASP A 211 -13.66 10.10 -7.72
N ALA A 212 -14.52 10.70 -8.55
CA ALA A 212 -14.89 10.17 -9.85
C ALA A 212 -13.79 10.33 -10.90
N GLU A 213 -12.76 11.15 -10.61
CA GLU A 213 -11.63 11.37 -11.52
C GLU A 213 -10.52 10.32 -11.34
N ILE A 214 -10.61 9.43 -10.33
CA ILE A 214 -9.59 8.42 -10.00
C ILE A 214 -10.18 7.00 -10.11
N ASP A 215 -10.03 6.38 -11.28
CA ASP A 215 -10.64 5.07 -11.58
C ASP A 215 -9.96 3.87 -10.88
N ASP A 216 -8.62 3.89 -10.71
CA ASP A 216 -7.88 2.74 -10.16
C ASP A 216 -6.79 3.16 -9.14
N PRO A 217 -7.17 3.38 -7.87
CA PRO A 217 -6.22 3.75 -6.83
C PRO A 217 -5.23 2.61 -6.51
N LEU A 218 -5.63 1.34 -6.63
CA LEU A 218 -4.77 0.20 -6.30
C LEU A 218 -3.61 0.05 -7.29
N SER A 219 -3.87 0.16 -8.60
CA SER A 219 -2.78 0.12 -9.58
C SER A 219 -1.82 1.30 -9.42
N GLN A 220 -2.31 2.48 -9.04
CA GLN A 220 -1.44 3.62 -8.74
C GLN A 220 -0.56 3.36 -7.51
N MET A 221 -1.11 2.74 -6.45
CA MET A 221 -0.31 2.33 -5.28
C MET A 221 0.80 1.34 -5.69
N PHE A 222 0.47 0.33 -6.49
CA PHE A 222 1.45 -0.65 -6.97
C PHE A 222 2.54 -0.01 -7.81
N ALA A 223 2.19 0.93 -8.70
CA ALA A 223 3.15 1.64 -9.53
C ALA A 223 4.12 2.47 -8.67
N LEU A 224 3.59 3.24 -7.72
CA LEU A 224 4.39 4.07 -6.81
C LEU A 224 5.34 3.24 -5.93
N LEU A 225 4.84 2.17 -5.32
CA LEU A 225 5.65 1.28 -4.48
C LEU A 225 6.74 0.56 -5.28
N SER A 226 6.46 0.19 -6.55
CA SER A 226 7.41 -0.49 -7.43
C SER A 226 8.52 0.44 -7.94
N GLU A 227 8.18 1.70 -8.23
CA GLU A 227 9.11 2.71 -8.75
C GLU A 227 10.09 3.16 -7.65
N LYS A 228 9.58 3.51 -6.47
CA LYS A 228 10.37 4.12 -5.40
C LYS A 228 11.15 3.12 -4.55
N ARG A 229 10.65 1.86 -4.46
CA ARG A 229 11.28 0.75 -3.73
C ARG A 229 11.66 1.10 -2.28
N ASN A 230 10.89 1.95 -1.62
CA ASN A 230 11.10 2.30 -0.22
C ASN A 230 10.72 1.11 0.67
N ARG A 231 11.72 0.44 1.27
CA ARG A 231 11.54 -0.83 2.01
C ARG A 231 10.46 -0.80 3.10
N PRO A 232 10.46 0.14 4.06
CA PRO A 232 9.41 0.21 5.09
C PRO A 232 8.02 0.42 4.50
N LEU A 233 7.88 1.28 3.49
CA LEU A 233 6.57 1.51 2.83
C LEU A 233 6.11 0.28 2.06
N VAL A 234 7.00 -0.40 1.32
CA VAL A 234 6.67 -1.63 0.59
C VAL A 234 6.29 -2.76 1.55
N GLN A 235 6.92 -2.87 2.72
CA GLN A 235 6.55 -3.87 3.72
C GLN A 235 5.16 -3.57 4.29
N GLN A 236 4.95 -2.37 4.85
CA GLN A 236 3.69 -1.98 5.47
C GLN A 236 2.51 -2.09 4.49
N TRP A 237 2.63 -1.45 3.33
CA TRP A 237 1.55 -1.41 2.35
C TRP A 237 1.47 -2.69 1.52
N GLY A 238 2.57 -3.39 1.31
CA GLY A 238 2.56 -4.71 0.66
C GLY A 238 1.77 -5.73 1.46
N ILE A 239 1.92 -5.75 2.80
CA ILE A 239 1.11 -6.62 3.67
C ILE A 239 -0.37 -6.24 3.57
N TRP A 240 -0.71 -4.96 3.64
CA TRP A 240 -2.09 -4.50 3.49
C TRP A 240 -2.70 -4.87 2.13
N LEU A 241 -1.91 -4.81 1.04
CA LEU A 241 -2.33 -5.19 -0.31
C LEU A 241 -2.58 -6.69 -0.45
N THR A 242 -1.99 -7.56 0.39
CA THR A 242 -2.21 -9.01 0.31
C THR A 242 -3.67 -9.43 0.54
N ASN A 243 -4.47 -8.62 1.23
CA ASN A 243 -5.91 -8.86 1.42
C ASN A 243 -6.76 -8.49 0.20
N ARG A 244 -6.24 -7.68 -0.71
CA ARG A 244 -6.98 -7.15 -1.86
C ARG A 244 -6.54 -7.80 -3.16
N ASP A 245 -5.24 -7.79 -3.41
CA ASP A 245 -4.64 -8.40 -4.60
C ASP A 245 -3.39 -9.19 -4.17
N PRO A 246 -3.55 -10.46 -3.76
CA PRO A 246 -2.44 -11.27 -3.26
C PRO A 246 -1.36 -11.50 -4.32
N GLU A 247 -1.74 -11.65 -5.59
CA GLU A 247 -0.77 -11.93 -6.66
C GLU A 247 0.17 -10.75 -6.91
N ARG A 248 -0.37 -9.53 -7.04
CA ARG A 248 0.45 -8.33 -7.24
C ARG A 248 1.21 -7.95 -5.97
N ALA A 249 0.59 -8.10 -4.80
CA ALA A 249 1.23 -7.84 -3.51
C ALA A 249 2.45 -8.75 -3.28
N LEU A 250 2.32 -10.05 -3.58
CA LEU A 250 3.43 -10.99 -3.47
C LEU A 250 4.54 -10.69 -4.48
N LYS A 251 4.21 -10.35 -5.74
CA LYS A 251 5.23 -9.90 -6.72
C LYS A 251 5.97 -8.65 -6.23
N LEU A 252 5.28 -7.71 -5.58
CA LEU A 252 5.89 -6.52 -4.99
C LEU A 252 6.83 -6.86 -3.81
N LEU A 253 6.37 -7.69 -2.88
CA LEU A 253 7.15 -8.11 -1.70
C LEU A 253 8.37 -8.97 -2.06
N THR A 254 8.22 -9.86 -3.05
CA THR A 254 9.29 -10.73 -3.53
C THR A 254 10.35 -9.98 -4.34
N SER A 255 9.95 -9.06 -5.23
CA SER A 255 10.89 -8.22 -6.00
C SER A 255 11.68 -7.25 -5.10
N SER A 256 11.09 -6.76 -4.02
CA SER A 256 11.75 -5.91 -3.02
C SER A 256 12.79 -6.67 -2.18
N THR A 257 12.52 -7.93 -1.86
CA THR A 257 13.39 -8.78 -1.02
C THR A 257 14.51 -9.49 -1.79
N SER A 258 14.39 -9.60 -3.12
CA SER A 258 15.33 -10.31 -4.01
C SER A 258 16.66 -9.59 -4.24
N ASN A 259 16.69 -8.26 -4.17
CA ASN A 259 17.78 -7.49 -4.81
C ASN A 259 19.05 -7.19 -3.99
N ARG A 260 19.18 -7.63 -2.72
CA ARG A 260 20.46 -7.45 -1.98
C ARG A 260 20.77 -8.62 -1.05
N ARG A 261 21.99 -9.14 -1.16
CA ARG A 261 22.67 -10.07 -0.23
C ARG A 261 22.81 -9.42 1.17
N GLY A 262 21.69 -9.24 1.86
CA GLY A 262 21.65 -8.48 3.12
C GLY A 262 20.26 -8.17 3.67
N ALA A 263 19.16 -8.50 2.97
CA ALA A 263 17.86 -8.56 3.64
C ALA A 263 17.95 -9.64 4.74
N LYS A 264 17.98 -9.22 6.00
CA LYS A 264 18.18 -10.11 7.14
C LYS A 264 17.06 -11.15 7.15
N ALA A 265 17.42 -12.42 7.34
CA ALA A 265 16.44 -13.50 7.43
C ALA A 265 15.38 -13.27 8.52
N GLU A 266 15.73 -12.49 9.55
CA GLU A 266 14.81 -12.04 10.60
C GLU A 266 13.69 -11.13 10.07
N ASP A 267 14.00 -10.20 9.15
CA ASP A 267 13.01 -9.30 8.57
C ASP A 267 11.99 -10.08 7.72
N ASP A 268 12.44 -11.10 6.98
CA ASP A 268 11.55 -11.95 6.17
C ASP A 268 10.63 -12.80 7.04
N GLN A 269 11.12 -13.29 8.18
CA GLN A 269 10.30 -14.04 9.14
C GLN A 269 9.23 -13.16 9.79
N LEU A 270 9.55 -11.89 10.09
CA LEU A 270 8.57 -10.93 10.60
C LEU A 270 7.50 -10.63 9.56
N VAL A 271 7.90 -10.35 8.32
CA VAL A 271 6.95 -10.13 7.21
C VAL A 271 6.07 -11.36 6.99
N LEU A 272 6.64 -12.57 7.02
CA LEU A 272 5.88 -13.81 6.89
C LEU A 272 4.82 -13.94 7.99
N LYS A 273 5.17 -13.67 9.26
CA LYS A 273 4.21 -13.70 10.37
C LYS A 273 3.07 -12.70 10.17
N GLN A 274 3.39 -11.48 9.76
CA GLN A 274 2.37 -10.45 9.50
C GLN A 274 1.45 -10.82 8.34
N ILE A 275 2.00 -11.39 7.25
CA ILE A 275 1.17 -11.91 6.15
C ILE A 275 0.33 -13.08 6.65
N GLN A 276 0.85 -13.97 7.51
CA GLN A 276 0.11 -15.10 8.04
C GLN A 276 -1.11 -14.68 8.87
N GLU A 277 -0.99 -13.61 9.65
CA GLU A 277 -2.10 -13.00 10.40
C GLU A 277 -3.15 -12.37 9.47
N THR A 278 -2.71 -11.85 8.33
CA THR A 278 -3.53 -11.06 7.41
C THR A 278 -4.21 -11.95 6.36
N ASN A 279 -3.44 -12.76 5.65
CA ASN A 279 -3.86 -13.69 4.62
C ASN A 279 -3.00 -14.98 4.64
N PRO A 280 -3.53 -16.12 5.14
CA PRO A 280 -2.77 -17.36 5.27
C PRO A 280 -2.38 -17.99 3.93
N THR A 281 -3.17 -17.76 2.87
CA THR A 281 -2.89 -18.28 1.52
C THR A 281 -1.75 -17.50 0.86
N ALA A 282 -1.69 -16.18 1.05
CA ALA A 282 -0.55 -15.38 0.60
C ALA A 282 0.71 -15.72 1.40
N ALA A 283 0.57 -16.05 2.70
CA ALA A 283 1.69 -16.45 3.54
C ALA A 283 2.36 -17.75 3.08
N SER A 284 1.58 -18.76 2.65
CA SER A 284 2.15 -20.01 2.13
C SER A 284 2.92 -19.77 0.83
N GLN A 285 2.39 -18.96 -0.09
CA GLN A 285 3.08 -18.58 -1.33
C GLN A 285 4.35 -17.76 -1.05
N PHE A 286 4.32 -16.86 -0.06
CA PHE A 286 5.50 -16.10 0.35
C PHE A 286 6.57 -17.02 0.98
N LEU A 287 6.17 -17.95 1.85
CA LEU A 287 7.05 -18.95 2.45
C LEU A 287 7.73 -19.82 1.39
N GLU A 288 6.98 -20.26 0.39
CA GLU A 288 7.52 -21.00 -0.76
C GLU A 288 8.55 -20.18 -1.52
N HIS A 289 8.30 -18.90 -1.79
CA HIS A 289 9.27 -18.03 -2.43
C HIS A 289 10.54 -17.87 -1.57
N LEU A 290 10.41 -17.70 -0.24
CA LEU A 290 11.56 -17.58 0.67
C LEU A 290 12.44 -18.84 0.66
N VAL A 291 11.83 -20.03 0.66
CA VAL A 291 12.57 -21.30 0.70
C VAL A 291 13.11 -21.67 -0.68
N LEU A 292 12.29 -21.63 -1.73
CA LEU A 292 12.63 -22.17 -3.04
C LEU A 292 13.37 -21.15 -3.92
N SER A 293 12.89 -19.91 -3.98
CA SER A 293 13.47 -18.88 -4.86
C SER A 293 14.64 -18.17 -4.19
N LYS A 294 14.46 -17.70 -2.94
CA LYS A 294 15.51 -17.00 -2.19
C LYS A 294 16.55 -17.94 -1.56
N ARG A 295 16.30 -19.25 -1.54
CA ARG A 295 17.19 -20.29 -0.98
C ARG A 295 17.59 -20.00 0.47
N ASN A 296 16.63 -19.59 1.29
CA ASN A 296 16.89 -19.30 2.69
C ASN A 296 17.12 -20.60 3.49
N ASN A 297 18.33 -20.80 4.01
CA ASN A 297 18.73 -22.03 4.72
C ASN A 297 18.21 -22.15 6.18
N SER A 298 17.16 -21.42 6.54
CA SER A 298 16.59 -21.50 7.90
C SER A 298 15.82 -22.81 8.09
N ALA A 299 16.29 -23.68 8.98
CA ALA A 299 15.62 -24.94 9.31
C ALA A 299 14.15 -24.76 9.72
N SER A 300 13.85 -23.68 10.45
CA SER A 300 12.48 -23.34 10.85
C SER A 300 11.55 -23.08 9.65
N LEU A 301 12.02 -22.38 8.61
CA LEU A 301 11.23 -22.08 7.42
C LEU A 301 11.02 -23.34 6.58
N HIS A 302 12.06 -24.16 6.43
CA HIS A 302 11.95 -25.45 5.76
C HIS A 302 10.98 -26.39 6.49
N MET A 303 10.98 -26.39 7.82
CA MET A 303 10.04 -27.16 8.61
C MET A 303 8.60 -26.66 8.48
N GLN A 304 8.38 -25.33 8.55
CA GLN A 304 7.06 -24.74 8.32
C GLN A 304 6.52 -25.06 6.91
N LEU A 305 7.39 -25.01 5.89
CA LEU A 305 7.00 -25.35 4.54
C LEU A 305 6.66 -26.85 4.42
N ALA A 306 7.46 -27.72 5.04
CA ALA A 306 7.17 -29.15 5.11
C ALA A 306 5.78 -29.42 5.72
N GLN A 307 5.48 -28.78 6.86
CA GLN A 307 4.18 -28.90 7.52
C GLN A 307 3.04 -28.42 6.61
N THR A 308 3.20 -27.26 5.96
CA THR A 308 2.19 -26.69 5.06
C THR A 308 1.94 -27.59 3.84
N CYS A 309 2.99 -28.14 3.23
CA CYS A 309 2.86 -29.10 2.13
C CYS A 309 2.08 -30.35 2.55
N ILE A 310 2.31 -30.86 3.76
CA ILE A 310 1.58 -32.02 4.31
C ILE A 310 0.14 -31.66 4.64
N ASP A 311 -0.13 -30.47 5.19
CA ASP A 311 -1.48 -29.99 5.46
C ASP A 311 -2.31 -29.93 4.17
N GLN A 312 -1.74 -29.35 3.11
CA GLN A 312 -2.37 -29.30 1.79
C GLN A 312 -2.60 -30.70 1.22
N LEU A 313 -1.61 -31.60 1.35
CA LEU A 313 -1.71 -32.99 0.88
C LEU A 313 -2.84 -33.76 1.58
N LEU A 314 -2.94 -33.61 2.91
CA LEU A 314 -3.98 -34.25 3.72
C LEU A 314 -5.36 -33.63 3.47
N SER A 315 -5.42 -32.30 3.23
CA SER A 315 -6.64 -31.62 2.81
C SER A 315 -7.16 -32.18 1.48
N CYS A 316 -6.30 -32.35 0.47
CA CYS A 316 -6.68 -33.01 -0.78
C CYS A 316 -7.20 -34.44 -0.56
N LEU A 317 -6.65 -35.17 0.42
CA LEU A 317 -7.07 -36.55 0.72
C LEU A 317 -8.43 -36.62 1.42
N SER A 318 -8.87 -35.55 2.09
CA SER A 318 -10.21 -35.45 2.68
C SER A 318 -11.32 -35.46 1.62
N GLU A 319 -10.99 -35.09 0.37
CA GLU A 319 -11.88 -35.22 -0.76
C GLU A 319 -11.88 -36.66 -1.29
N GLU A 320 -13.02 -37.35 -1.11
CA GLU A 320 -13.20 -38.73 -1.55
C GLU A 320 -12.85 -39.01 -3.03
N PRO A 321 -13.18 -38.14 -4.03
CA PRO A 321 -12.79 -38.41 -5.42
C PRO A 321 -11.28 -38.41 -5.62
N ILE A 322 -10.56 -37.49 -4.96
CA ILE A 322 -9.10 -37.39 -5.03
C ILE A 322 -8.46 -38.61 -4.38
N SER A 323 -8.95 -38.97 -3.19
CA SER A 323 -8.47 -40.14 -2.44
C SER A 323 -8.64 -41.44 -3.25
N LYS A 324 -9.80 -41.63 -3.90
CA LYS A 324 -10.04 -42.77 -4.80
C LYS A 324 -9.11 -42.75 -6.02
N LEU A 325 -8.94 -41.60 -6.66
CA LEU A 325 -8.05 -41.43 -7.81
C LEU A 325 -6.61 -41.82 -7.47
N TRP A 326 -6.07 -41.28 -6.37
CA TRP A 326 -4.70 -41.54 -5.94
C TRP A 326 -4.48 -43.01 -5.57
N ARG A 327 -5.44 -43.62 -4.86
CA ARG A 327 -5.43 -45.07 -4.57
C ARG A 327 -5.47 -45.90 -5.85
N ALA A 328 -6.33 -45.56 -6.80
CA ALA A 328 -6.41 -46.25 -8.09
C ALA A 328 -5.10 -46.12 -8.88
N LYS A 329 -4.48 -44.94 -8.91
CA LYS A 329 -3.18 -44.75 -9.57
C LYS A 329 -2.06 -45.56 -8.93
N ALA A 330 -2.03 -45.61 -7.59
CA ALA A 330 -1.07 -46.43 -6.87
C ALA A 330 -1.28 -47.94 -7.15
N ALA A 331 -2.53 -48.40 -7.18
CA ALA A 331 -2.88 -49.78 -7.54
C ALA A 331 -2.53 -50.12 -9.00
N SER A 332 -2.84 -49.23 -9.94
CA SER A 332 -2.52 -49.39 -11.37
C SER A 332 -1.01 -49.44 -11.62
N TYR A 333 -0.23 -48.64 -10.89
CA TYR A 333 1.22 -48.71 -10.96
C TYR A 333 1.77 -50.04 -10.44
N GLY A 334 1.27 -50.52 -9.30
CA GLY A 334 1.75 -51.76 -8.69
C GLY A 334 1.40 -53.03 -9.47
N SER A 335 0.30 -53.00 -10.21
CA SER A 335 -0.16 -54.09 -11.08
C SER A 335 0.33 -53.99 -12.53
N GLY A 336 0.72 -52.79 -12.97
CA GLY A 336 1.16 -52.51 -14.32
C GLY A 336 2.63 -52.83 -14.58
N ARG A 337 2.98 -53.03 -15.86
CA ARG A 337 4.38 -53.13 -16.33
C ARG A 337 4.93 -51.74 -16.69
N SER A 338 4.78 -50.75 -15.81
CA SER A 338 5.35 -49.42 -16.05
C SER A 338 6.86 -49.48 -15.83
N GLU A 339 7.64 -49.10 -16.84
CA GLU A 339 9.10 -48.98 -16.73
C GLU A 339 9.54 -47.65 -16.11
N SER A 340 8.61 -46.69 -15.97
CA SER A 340 8.88 -45.38 -15.38
C SER A 340 8.78 -45.38 -13.85
N PRO A 341 9.57 -44.55 -13.14
CA PRO A 341 9.39 -44.34 -11.69
C PRO A 341 7.98 -43.83 -11.36
N TYR A 342 7.47 -44.14 -10.16
CA TYR A 342 6.10 -43.78 -9.76
C TYR A 342 5.84 -42.27 -9.87
N PHE A 343 6.82 -41.43 -9.56
CA PHE A 343 6.73 -39.98 -9.72
C PHE A 343 6.36 -39.58 -11.16
N SER A 344 7.13 -40.05 -12.15
CA SER A 344 6.92 -39.77 -13.58
C SER A 344 5.61 -40.39 -14.09
N TYR A 345 5.26 -41.59 -13.64
CA TYR A 345 3.98 -42.23 -13.95
C TYR A 345 2.79 -41.42 -13.42
N PHE A 346 2.87 -40.95 -12.17
CA PHE A 346 1.82 -40.15 -11.55
C PHE A 346 1.67 -38.81 -12.27
N ALA A 347 2.77 -38.15 -12.61
CA ALA A 347 2.78 -36.88 -13.34
C ALA A 347 2.18 -37.00 -14.75
N SER A 348 2.50 -38.06 -15.48
CA SER A 348 2.04 -38.26 -16.87
C SER A 348 0.61 -38.77 -16.98
N THR A 349 0.15 -39.59 -16.03
CA THR A 349 -1.15 -40.28 -16.15
C THR A 349 -2.28 -39.62 -15.36
N THR A 350 -1.98 -38.70 -14.46
CA THR A 350 -2.99 -37.98 -13.66
C THR A 350 -3.42 -36.70 -14.39
N PRO A 351 -4.73 -36.46 -14.56
CA PRO A 351 -5.23 -35.23 -15.16
C PRO A 351 -4.68 -33.99 -14.47
N ASP A 352 -4.48 -32.95 -15.26
CA ASP A 352 -3.98 -31.68 -14.75
C ASP A 352 -4.96 -31.08 -13.75
N SER A 353 -4.49 -30.83 -12.53
CA SER A 353 -5.34 -30.44 -11.39
C SER A 353 -4.50 -29.90 -10.23
N ALA A 354 -5.09 -29.03 -9.40
CA ALA A 354 -4.42 -28.46 -8.23
C ALA A 354 -3.90 -29.55 -7.27
N SER A 355 -4.66 -30.63 -7.06
CA SER A 355 -4.27 -31.73 -6.17
C SER A 355 -3.09 -32.53 -6.70
N LYS A 356 -2.99 -32.73 -8.03
CA LYS A 356 -1.79 -33.29 -8.67
C LYS A 356 -0.57 -32.42 -8.40
N HIS A 357 -0.69 -31.10 -8.57
CA HIS A 357 0.42 -30.16 -8.35
C HIS A 357 0.87 -30.16 -6.89
N VAL A 358 -0.07 -30.13 -5.93
CA VAL A 358 0.24 -30.26 -4.49
C VAL A 358 1.06 -31.51 -4.21
N ARG A 359 0.61 -32.68 -4.70
CA ARG A 359 1.29 -33.95 -4.43
C ARG A 359 2.71 -34.02 -5.02
N LEU A 360 2.86 -33.61 -6.29
CA LEU A 360 4.17 -33.60 -6.95
C LEU A 360 5.13 -32.62 -6.28
N LYS A 361 4.66 -31.42 -5.94
CA LYS A 361 5.43 -30.40 -5.23
C LYS A 361 5.90 -30.89 -3.87
N THR A 362 5.02 -31.52 -3.10
CA THR A 362 5.37 -32.10 -1.78
C THR A 362 6.45 -33.16 -1.93
N MET A 363 6.33 -34.08 -2.90
CA MET A 363 7.37 -35.09 -3.16
C MET A 363 8.73 -34.44 -3.49
N LEU A 364 8.73 -33.47 -4.41
CA LEU A 364 9.95 -32.77 -4.82
C LEU A 364 10.59 -32.01 -3.65
N PHE A 365 9.79 -31.34 -2.82
CA PHE A 365 10.29 -30.59 -1.68
C PHE A 365 10.90 -31.51 -0.60
N LEU A 366 10.19 -32.58 -0.22
CA LEU A 366 10.68 -33.55 0.77
C LEU A 366 11.97 -34.24 0.27
N GLN A 367 12.05 -34.51 -1.02
CA GLN A 367 13.26 -35.06 -1.62
C GLN A 367 14.37 -34.02 -1.73
N GLY A 368 14.09 -32.75 -1.99
CA GLY A 368 15.11 -31.73 -2.24
C GLY A 368 15.68 -31.08 -0.97
N SER A 369 14.86 -30.94 0.07
CA SER A 369 15.23 -30.26 1.31
C SER A 369 15.89 -31.22 2.31
N SER A 370 16.98 -30.80 2.95
CA SER A 370 17.61 -31.54 4.05
C SER A 370 17.50 -30.83 5.41
N LEU A 371 16.74 -29.73 5.46
CA LEU A 371 16.71 -28.81 6.60
C LEU A 371 15.42 -28.90 7.43
N TYR A 372 14.50 -29.81 7.07
CA TYR A 372 13.29 -30.10 7.86
C TYR A 372 13.52 -31.34 8.72
N ASP A 373 12.75 -31.50 9.80
CA ASP A 373 12.78 -32.71 10.64
C ASP A 373 11.96 -33.83 9.97
N PRO A 374 12.60 -34.89 9.46
CA PRO A 374 11.91 -35.96 8.76
C PRO A 374 11.01 -36.79 9.67
N HIS A 375 11.32 -36.89 10.97
CA HIS A 375 10.56 -37.73 11.90
C HIS A 375 9.14 -37.18 12.11
N VAL A 376 9.02 -35.86 12.27
CA VAL A 376 7.71 -35.20 12.43
C VAL A 376 6.84 -35.37 11.19
N ILE A 377 7.43 -35.31 10.00
CA ILE A 377 6.69 -35.51 8.74
C ILE A 377 6.27 -36.98 8.59
N TRP A 378 7.14 -37.91 8.97
CA TRP A 378 6.86 -39.35 8.93
C TRP A 378 5.65 -39.72 9.79
N GLU A 379 5.58 -39.23 11.03
CA GLU A 379 4.47 -39.50 11.95
C GLU A 379 3.11 -39.09 11.36
N ARG A 380 3.10 -37.99 10.59
CA ARG A 380 1.89 -37.47 9.96
C ARG A 380 1.46 -38.25 8.71
N LEU A 381 2.41 -38.81 7.97
CA LEU A 381 2.12 -39.58 6.74
C LEU A 381 1.78 -41.04 7.03
N LYS A 382 2.32 -41.62 8.10
CA LYS A 382 2.14 -43.03 8.46
C LYS A 382 0.68 -43.53 8.50
N PRO A 383 -0.31 -42.77 9.01
CA PRO A 383 -1.71 -43.21 9.01
C PRO A 383 -2.29 -43.45 7.60
N HIS A 384 -1.67 -42.86 6.57
CA HIS A 384 -2.11 -42.90 5.17
C HIS A 384 -1.13 -43.63 4.25
N GLU A 385 -0.35 -44.58 4.80
CA GLU A 385 0.66 -45.38 4.08
C GLU A 385 0.15 -45.99 2.76
N ASN A 386 -1.10 -46.45 2.73
CA ASN A 386 -1.73 -47.04 1.55
C ASN A 386 -1.85 -46.10 0.36
N VAL A 387 -1.78 -44.78 0.59
CA VAL A 387 -1.88 -43.75 -0.46
C VAL A 387 -0.52 -43.10 -0.71
N PHE A 388 0.26 -42.86 0.33
CA PHE A 388 1.50 -42.07 0.32
C PHE A 388 2.78 -42.91 0.39
N ALA A 389 2.78 -44.12 -0.18
CA ALA A 389 3.92 -45.02 -0.13
C ALA A 389 5.23 -44.41 -0.67
N LEU A 390 5.19 -43.57 -1.71
CA LEU A 390 6.40 -42.91 -2.23
C LEU A 390 6.88 -41.80 -1.29
N GLU A 391 5.98 -40.96 -0.79
CA GLU A 391 6.29 -39.89 0.15
C GLU A 391 6.87 -40.46 1.45
N LEU A 392 6.31 -41.55 1.96
CA LEU A 392 6.83 -42.26 3.12
C LEU A 392 8.24 -42.78 2.87
N ALA A 393 8.50 -43.40 1.71
CA ALA A 393 9.83 -43.89 1.35
C ALA A 393 10.86 -42.76 1.23
N ILE A 394 10.48 -41.59 0.70
CA ILE A 394 11.35 -40.41 0.65
C ILE A 394 11.73 -39.99 2.07
N VAL A 395 10.76 -39.88 2.97
CA VAL A 395 10.98 -39.45 4.35
C VAL A 395 11.77 -40.51 5.15
N GLU A 396 11.50 -41.80 4.96
CA GLU A 396 12.25 -42.90 5.58
C GLU A 396 13.72 -42.90 5.18
N GLY A 397 14.01 -42.63 3.91
CA GLY A 397 15.39 -42.42 3.45
C GLY A 397 16.05 -41.21 4.13
N ARG A 398 15.29 -40.13 4.34
CA ARG A 398 15.77 -38.95 5.09
C ARG A 398 16.00 -39.22 6.58
N CYS A 399 15.26 -40.15 7.18
CA CYS A 399 15.51 -40.64 8.54
C CYS A 399 16.73 -41.57 8.65
N GLY A 400 17.39 -41.94 7.55
CA GLY A 400 18.47 -42.94 7.53
C GLY A 400 17.98 -44.40 7.60
N ASN A 401 16.68 -44.63 7.40
CA ASN A 401 16.06 -45.96 7.44
C ASN A 401 15.99 -46.58 6.03
N ASP A 402 17.14 -46.70 5.36
CA ASP A 402 17.24 -47.12 3.95
C ASP A 402 16.56 -48.47 3.68
N ARG A 403 16.66 -49.41 4.63
CA ARG A 403 16.00 -50.72 4.52
C ARG A 403 14.48 -50.62 4.51
N ALA A 404 13.91 -49.73 5.33
CA ALA A 404 12.46 -49.49 5.35
C ALA A 404 12.02 -48.83 4.04
N ALA A 405 12.73 -47.78 3.62
CA ALA A 405 12.45 -47.08 2.37
C ALA A 405 12.47 -48.02 1.15
N LEU A 406 13.50 -48.88 1.04
CA LEU A 406 13.59 -49.87 -0.05
C LEU A 406 12.48 -50.91 0.02
N THR A 407 12.10 -51.34 1.23
CA THR A 407 10.97 -52.27 1.42
C THR A 407 9.66 -51.63 0.95
N THR A 408 9.42 -50.36 1.28
CA THR A 408 8.25 -49.59 0.86
C THR A 408 8.22 -49.39 -0.66
N LEU A 409 9.35 -49.10 -1.30
CA LEU A 409 9.44 -48.94 -2.76
C LEU A 409 9.27 -50.26 -3.53
N VAL A 410 9.91 -51.34 -3.06
CA VAL A 410 9.92 -52.63 -3.76
C VAL A 410 8.62 -53.39 -3.52
N HIS A 411 8.16 -53.43 -2.27
CA HIS A 411 6.99 -54.21 -1.88
C HIS A 411 5.74 -53.36 -1.77
N GLY A 412 5.80 -52.15 -1.19
CA GLY A 412 4.64 -51.27 -1.04
C GLY A 412 4.06 -50.82 -2.38
N LEU A 413 4.85 -50.16 -3.23
CA LEU A 413 4.37 -49.67 -4.53
C LEU A 413 3.98 -50.80 -5.52
N LYS A 414 4.49 -52.03 -5.34
CA LYS A 414 4.10 -53.20 -6.16
C LYS A 414 2.95 -54.04 -5.58
N ARG A 415 2.65 -53.98 -4.26
CA ARG A 415 1.62 -54.81 -3.61
C ARG A 415 0.22 -54.20 -3.52
N ILE A 416 -0.01 -52.95 -3.94
CA ILE A 416 -1.32 -52.28 -3.76
C ILE A 416 -2.50 -53.05 -4.42
N SER A 417 -2.23 -54.07 -5.23
CA SER A 417 -3.20 -55.00 -5.82
C SER A 417 -3.70 -56.16 -4.91
N VAL A 418 -3.07 -56.46 -3.76
CA VAL A 418 -3.33 -57.75 -3.08
C VAL A 418 -4.50 -57.72 -2.07
N TYR A 419 -5.00 -56.55 -1.65
CA TYR A 419 -6.08 -56.48 -0.64
C TYR A 419 -7.52 -56.50 -1.21
N ARG A 420 -7.72 -56.88 -2.48
CA ARG A 420 -9.07 -57.06 -3.05
C ARG A 420 -9.17 -58.30 -3.93
N GLY A 421 -9.13 -59.48 -3.30
CA GLY A 421 -9.57 -60.71 -3.95
C GLY A 421 -8.90 -61.97 -3.43
N GLY A 422 -9.66 -62.77 -2.68
CA GLY A 422 -9.68 -64.24 -2.74
C GLY A 422 -8.38 -65.03 -2.53
N LEU A 423 -8.36 -65.78 -1.43
CA LEU A 423 -7.71 -67.09 -1.25
C LEU A 423 -7.01 -67.67 -2.49
N GLY A 424 -5.69 -67.79 -2.43
CA GLY A 424 -4.92 -68.49 -3.46
C GLY A 424 -3.46 -68.67 -3.06
N THR A 425 -3.13 -69.86 -2.61
CA THR A 425 -1.77 -70.29 -2.28
C THR A 425 -0.88 -70.32 -3.53
N SER A 426 0.31 -69.72 -3.51
CA SER A 426 1.48 -70.21 -4.26
C SER A 426 2.77 -69.44 -3.92
N ARG A 427 3.76 -70.25 -3.54
CA ARG A 427 5.23 -70.08 -3.41
C ARG A 427 5.85 -68.68 -3.66
N LEU A 428 6.54 -68.19 -2.63
CA LEU A 428 7.51 -67.10 -2.64
C LEU A 428 8.73 -67.42 -3.54
N PRO A 429 9.20 -66.52 -4.42
CA PRO A 429 10.56 -66.56 -4.94
C PRO A 429 11.53 -65.80 -4.00
N GLN A 430 12.76 -66.30 -3.92
CA GLN A 430 13.84 -65.77 -3.07
C GLN A 430 14.30 -64.35 -3.47
N PRO A 431 14.93 -63.59 -2.54
CA PRO A 431 15.12 -62.15 -2.67
C PRO A 431 16.34 -61.69 -3.49
N GLU A 432 17.18 -62.57 -4.03
CA GLU A 432 18.54 -62.15 -4.45
C GLU A 432 18.63 -61.60 -5.88
N GLU A 433 17.75 -61.97 -6.81
CA GLU A 433 17.86 -61.53 -8.22
C GLU A 433 17.21 -60.17 -8.52
N GLY A 434 16.35 -59.67 -7.63
CA GLY A 434 15.67 -58.38 -7.78
C GLY A 434 16.52 -57.16 -7.34
N LEU A 435 17.48 -57.37 -6.44
CA LEU A 435 18.30 -56.30 -5.87
C LEU A 435 19.27 -55.67 -6.88
N PHE A 436 19.77 -56.43 -7.85
CA PHE A 436 20.75 -55.92 -8.83
C PHE A 436 20.15 -54.99 -9.91
N ARG A 437 18.87 -55.13 -10.25
CA ARG A 437 18.20 -54.26 -11.23
C ARG A 437 17.65 -52.96 -10.62
N VAL A 438 17.21 -52.99 -9.36
CA VAL A 438 16.78 -51.79 -8.63
C VAL A 438 17.96 -50.84 -8.41
N ASN A 439 19.17 -51.38 -8.20
CA ASN A 439 20.36 -50.57 -7.95
C ASN A 439 20.77 -49.68 -9.14
N LYS A 440 20.57 -50.13 -10.39
CA LYS A 440 20.87 -49.31 -11.58
C LYS A 440 19.85 -48.19 -11.82
N GLY A 441 18.57 -48.41 -11.53
CA GLY A 441 17.53 -47.37 -11.61
C GLY A 441 17.67 -46.33 -10.49
N TYR A 442 18.04 -46.78 -9.29
CA TYR A 442 18.29 -45.91 -8.14
C TYR A 442 19.56 -45.08 -8.32
N LEU A 443 20.66 -45.67 -8.81
CA LEU A 443 21.88 -44.94 -9.16
C LEU A 443 21.68 -44.00 -10.36
N ALA A 444 20.83 -44.33 -11.33
CA ALA A 444 20.50 -43.42 -12.43
C ALA A 444 19.63 -42.23 -11.96
N MET A 445 18.70 -42.45 -11.02
CA MET A 445 17.89 -41.39 -10.42
C MET A 445 18.73 -40.49 -9.49
N VAL A 446 19.63 -41.07 -8.69
CA VAL A 446 20.60 -40.34 -7.86
C VAL A 446 21.66 -39.63 -8.72
N SER A 447 22.09 -40.20 -9.84
CA SER A 447 23.07 -39.59 -10.76
C SER A 447 22.48 -38.50 -11.66
N ALA A 448 21.21 -38.62 -12.07
CA ALA A 448 20.53 -37.60 -12.87
C ALA A 448 20.12 -36.38 -12.03
N LEU A 449 19.91 -36.54 -10.71
CA LEU A 449 19.58 -35.47 -9.78
C LEU A 449 20.79 -34.86 -9.05
N ASN A 450 21.97 -35.50 -9.10
CA ASN A 450 23.23 -34.97 -8.56
C ASN A 450 23.92 -33.94 -9.49
N PHE A 451 23.46 -33.79 -10.74
CA PHE A 451 23.76 -32.60 -11.54
C PHE A 451 22.63 -31.61 -11.33
N GLY A 452 22.93 -30.50 -10.66
CA GLY A 452 21.96 -29.49 -10.27
C GLY A 452 21.02 -29.10 -11.41
N PHE A 453 19.74 -29.41 -11.23
CA PHE A 453 18.69 -28.87 -12.08
C PHE A 453 18.70 -27.34 -11.93
N GLY A 454 19.10 -26.69 -13.02
CA GLY A 454 18.99 -25.25 -13.20
C GLY A 454 17.52 -24.82 -13.18
N VAL A 455 17.31 -23.59 -12.75
CA VAL A 455 16.00 -22.96 -12.49
C VAL A 455 15.10 -22.88 -13.74
N GLU A 456 15.61 -23.15 -14.94
CA GLU A 456 14.86 -23.02 -16.20
C GLU A 456 13.76 -24.09 -16.40
N GLU A 457 13.77 -25.20 -15.65
CA GLU A 457 12.69 -26.20 -15.74
C GLU A 457 11.57 -26.05 -14.68
N TRP A 458 11.71 -25.08 -13.75
CA TRP A 458 10.68 -24.80 -12.75
C TRP A 458 9.57 -23.87 -13.26
N SER A 459 9.71 -23.29 -14.45
CA SER A 459 8.71 -22.38 -15.04
C SER A 459 7.53 -23.09 -15.74
N ILE A 460 7.43 -24.41 -15.64
CA ILE A 460 6.36 -25.22 -16.26
C ILE A 460 5.42 -25.84 -15.19
N PHE A 461 5.57 -25.50 -13.91
CA PHE A 461 4.65 -25.93 -12.84
C PHE A 461 4.12 -24.79 -11.99
#